data_AF-A0A7W8EQ36-F1
#
_entry.id   AF-A0A7W8EQ36-F1
#
_cell.length_a   1.000
_cell.length_b   1.000
_cell.length_c   1.000
_cell.angle_alpha   90.00
_cell.angle_beta   90.00
_cell.angle_gamma   90.00
#
_symmetry.space_group_name_H-M   'P 1'
#
loop_
_entity.id
_entity.type
_entity.pdbx_description
1 polymer ?
#
loop_
_entity_poly.entity_id
_entity_poly.type
_entity_poly.pdbx_seq_one_letter_code
_entity_poly.pdbx_strand_id
1 'polypeptide(L)' 'MASELSNLESATKYLSPTDKDRFFKIKRDMEASGASRKSIEERLRAFLWDIVESDDDDENEDDTL' A
#
# COMPACT_ATOMS: atom_id res chain seq x y z
N MET A 1 5.34 -8.12 19.88
CA MET A 1 5.64 -8.03 18.44
C MET A 1 4.43 -7.44 17.75
N ALA A 2 4.55 -6.27 17.12
CA ALA A 2 3.47 -5.77 16.28
C ALA A 2 3.34 -6.72 15.08
N SER A 3 2.11 -7.10 14.73
CA SER A 3 1.87 -7.91 13.54
C SER A 3 2.25 -7.11 12.29
N GLU A 4 2.76 -7.77 11.24
CA GLU A 4 3.14 -7.09 9.99
C GLU A 4 1.97 -6.27 9.42
N LEU A 5 0.75 -6.77 9.51
CA LEU A 5 -0.48 -6.03 9.21
C LEU A 5 -0.57 -4.65 9.87
N SER A 6 -0.21 -4.51 11.16
CA SER A 6 -0.26 -3.23 11.86
C SER A 6 0.82 -2.26 11.37
N ASN A 7 1.95 -2.80 10.89
CA ASN A 7 2.99 -1.99 10.26
C ASN A 7 2.54 -1.50 8.88
N LEU A 8 1.90 -2.37 8.09
CA LEU A 8 1.31 -2.01 6.79
C LEU A 8 0.20 -0.96 6.94
N GLU A 9 -0.67 -1.09 7.94
CA GLU A 9 -1.69 -0.08 8.25
C GLU A 9 -1.07 1.27 8.66
N SER A 10 0.07 1.24 9.35
CA SER A 10 0.79 2.47 9.72
C SER A 10 1.42 3.17 8.51
N ALA A 11 1.88 2.40 7.51
CA ALA A 11 2.41 2.95 6.26
C ALA A 11 1.34 3.70 5.44
N THR A 12 0.06 3.35 5.59
CA THR A 12 -1.04 4.07 4.91
C THR A 12 -1.15 5.55 5.28
N LYS A 13 -0.47 6.01 6.34
CA LYS A 13 -0.40 7.43 6.72
C LYS A 13 0.35 8.29 5.70
N TYR A 14 1.24 7.69 4.93
CA TYR A 14 2.03 8.36 3.90
C TYR A 14 1.36 8.29 2.51
N LEU A 15 0.24 7.59 2.40
CA LEU A 15 -0.50 7.46 1.15
C LEU A 15 -1.47 8.61 0.95
N SER A 16 -1.72 8.94 -0.31
CA SER A 16 -2.86 9.76 -0.72
C SER A 16 -4.19 9.18 -0.22
N PRO A 17 -5.22 10.02 0.03
CA PRO A 17 -6.53 9.55 0.46
C PRO A 17 -7.12 8.46 -0.44
N THR A 18 -6.95 8.60 -1.76
CA THR A 18 -7.40 7.63 -2.76
C THR A 18 -6.72 6.27 -2.59
N ASP A 19 -5.40 6.24 -2.39
CA ASP A 19 -4.65 4.99 -2.24
C ASP A 19 -4.87 4.34 -0.90
N LYS A 20 -5.09 5.14 0.15
CA LYS A 20 -5.53 4.65 1.44
C LYS A 20 -6.89 3.95 1.34
N ASP A 21 -7.85 4.52 0.62
CA ASP A 21 -9.14 3.87 0.37
C ASP A 21 -8.99 2.55 -0.40
N ARG A 22 -8.12 2.53 -1.42
CA ARG A 22 -7.80 1.31 -2.18
C ARG A 22 -7.16 0.24 -1.30
N PHE A 23 -6.23 0.61 -0.41
CA PHE A 23 -5.61 -0.28 0.56
C PHE A 23 -6.67 -1.00 1.43
N PHE A 24 -7.57 -0.23 2.05
CA PHE A 24 -8.60 -0.80 2.92
C PHE A 24 -9.64 -1.61 2.14
N LYS A 25 -9.93 -1.22 0.90
CA LYS A 25 -10.79 -2.00 0.01
C LYS A 25 -10.19 -3.38 -0.30
N ILE A 26 -8.91 -3.43 -0.69
CA ILE A 26 -8.20 -4.70 -0.95
C ILE A 26 -8.22 -5.59 0.29
N LYS A 27 -7.90 -5.03 1.46
CA LYS A 27 -7.95 -5.76 2.73
C LYS A 27 -9.34 -6.37 2.96
N ARG A 28 -10.40 -5.56 2.85
CA ARG A 28 -11.78 -6.00 3.11
C ARG A 28 -12.25 -7.06 2.11
N ASP A 29 -11.92 -6.91 0.84
CA ASP A 29 -12.31 -7.86 -0.21
C ASP A 29 -11.61 -9.22 0.00
N MET A 30 -10.35 -9.21 0.43
CA MET A 30 -9.61 -10.44 0.75
C MET A 30 -10.11 -11.10 2.04
N GLU A 31 -10.40 -10.31 3.08
CA GLU A 31 -11.03 -10.82 4.31
C GLU A 31 -12.40 -11.45 4.00
N ALA A 32 -13.22 -10.81 3.15
CA ALA A 32 -14.50 -11.34 2.71
C ALA A 32 -14.37 -12.62 1.86
N SER A 33 -13.26 -12.76 1.13
CA SER A 33 -12.94 -13.97 0.36
C SER A 33 -12.38 -15.11 1.22
N GLY A 34 -12.20 -14.90 2.53
CA GLY A 34 -11.61 -15.90 3.43
C GLY A 34 -10.10 -16.09 3.23
N ALA A 35 -9.40 -15.09 2.67
CA ALA A 35 -7.97 -15.16 2.46
C ALA A 35 -7.22 -15.27 3.80
N SER A 36 -6.10 -16.01 3.79
CA SER A 36 -5.26 -16.11 4.97
C SER A 36 -4.65 -14.74 5.32
N ARG A 37 -4.39 -14.52 6.61
CA ARG A 37 -3.72 -13.29 7.09
C ARG A 37 -2.41 -13.01 6.34
N LYS A 38 -1.62 -14.04 6.11
CA LYS A 38 -0.35 -13.94 5.36
C LYS A 38 -0.58 -13.47 3.92
N SER A 39 -1.57 -14.03 3.24
CA SER A 39 -1.90 -13.62 1.86
C SER A 39 -2.36 -12.17 1.79
N ILE A 40 -3.12 -11.72 2.79
CA ILE A 40 -3.53 -10.30 2.92
C ILE A 40 -2.30 -9.42 3.11
N GLU A 41 -1.40 -9.79 4.02
CA GLU A 41 -0.14 -9.07 4.27
C GLU A 41 0.73 -8.97 3.01
N GLU A 42 0.92 -10.07 2.28
CA GLU A 42 1.69 -10.10 1.03
C GLU A 42 1.07 -9.20 -0.05
N ARG A 43 -0.27 -9.21 -0.19
CA ARG A 43 -0.95 -8.38 -1.19
C ARG A 43 -0.90 -6.90 -0.85
N LEU A 44 -1.10 -6.55 0.42
CA LEU A 44 -1.02 -5.16 0.88
C LEU A 44 0.40 -4.62 0.79
N ARG A 45 1.41 -5.46 1.06
CA ARG A 45 2.83 -5.08 0.87
C ARG A 45 3.14 -4.82 -0.59
N ALA A 46 2.69 -5.68 -1.50
CA ALA A 46 2.88 -5.48 -2.94
C ALA A 46 2.21 -4.18 -3.43
N PHE A 47 1.01 -3.88 -2.92
CA PHE A 47 0.31 -2.63 -3.23
C PHE A 47 1.08 -1.38 -2.76
N LEU A 48 1.65 -1.40 -1.56
CA LEU A 48 2.46 -0.28 -1.08
C LEU A 48 3.73 -0.08 -1.92
N TRP A 49 4.37 -1.18 -2.34
CA TRP A 49 5.55 -1.11 -3.20
C TRP A 49 5.23 -0.51 -4.57
N ASP A 50 4.11 -0.93 -5.18
CA ASP A 50 3.61 -0.40 -6.46
C ASP A 50 3.34 1.10 -6.41
N ILE A 51 2.80 1.60 -5.29
CA ILE A 51 2.59 3.04 -5.09
C ILE A 51 3.92 3.78 -4.94
N VAL A 52 4.84 3.27 -4.12
CA VAL A 52 6.14 3.91 -3.92
C VAL A 52 6.93 3.95 -5.22
N GLU A 53 6.95 2.87 -6.00
CA GLU A 53 7.57 2.86 -7.33
C GLU A 53 6.88 3.82 -8.30
N SER A 54 5.57 4.04 -8.17
CA SER A 54 4.84 5.00 -9.01
C SER A 54 5.05 6.46 -8.59
N ASP A 55 5.41 6.72 -7.33
CA ASP A 55 5.64 8.07 -6.77
C ASP A 55 7.11 8.51 -6.97
N ASP A 56 8.06 7.57 -6.98
CA ASP A 56 9.49 7.81 -7.27
C ASP A 56 9.78 8.02 -8.79
N ASP A 57 8.85 7.68 -9.69
CA ASP A 57 9.01 7.85 -11.16
C ASP A 57 8.56 9.25 -11.66
N ASP A 58 8.16 10.16 -10.76
CA ASP A 58 7.72 11.54 -11.07
C ASP A 58 8.82 12.59 -10.76
N GLU A 59 10.11 12.21 -10.84
CA GLU A 59 11.28 13.14 -10.81
C GLU A 59 11.96 13.30 -12.19
N ASN A 60 11.19 13.68 -13.21
CA ASN A 60 11.67 14.41 -14.41
C ASN A 60 10.58 15.46 -14.71
N GLU A 61 10.78 16.78 -14.68
CA GLU A 61 11.77 17.59 -15.39
C GLU A 61 11.92 18.96 -14.68
N ASP A 62 13.10 19.32 -14.19
CA ASP A 62 13.57 20.72 -14.22
C ASP A 62 15.10 20.71 -14.33
N ASP A 63 15.56 20.24 -15.48
CA ASP A 63 16.93 20.40 -15.94
C ASP A 63 17.09 21.83 -16.52
N THR A 64 17.78 22.66 -15.75
CA THR A 64 18.67 23.77 -16.14
C THR A 64 18.09 25.04 -16.81
N LEU A 65 18.11 26.13 -16.01
CA LEU A 65 18.19 27.54 -16.45
C LEU A 65 19.58 27.90 -17.00
#